data_AF-A0A346D4B2-F1
#
_entry.id   AF-A0A346D4B2-F1
#
_cell.length_a   1.000
_cell.length_b   1.000
_cell.length_c   1.000
_cell.angle_alpha   90.00
_cell.angle_beta   90.00
_cell.angle_gamma   90.00
#
_symmetry.space_group_name_H-M   'P 1'
#
loop_
_entity.id
_entity.type
_entity.pdbx_description
1 polymer ?
#
loop_
_entity_poly.entity_id
_entity_poly.type
_entity_poly.pdbx_seq_one_letter_code
_entity_poly.pdbx_strand_id
1 'polypeptide(L)'
;QHLKDFELLIKVLGLAISFLVSVLKIVCLTLHRDQLFDLQMSLEVAFSKDLKDPELRPILLSPLLTYYRPSLAFSLIAYTLCTLYAIVPIIVIILQLIHGASVIKYILPFATSYPWSISPSNKWSFLILYFFEIYMGTCMTTVAASVDALFGYYIFQISGQLRTLSH
;
A
#
# COMPACT_ATOMS: atom_id res chain seq x y z
N GLN A 1 -18.78 1.69 27.24
CA GLN A 1 -19.41 1.68 25.91
C GLN A 1 -18.74 2.70 25.00
N HIS A 2 -18.73 3.99 25.37
CA HIS A 2 -18.09 5.09 24.62
C HIS A 2 -16.65 4.85 24.11
N LEU A 3 -15.78 4.18 24.89
CA LEU A 3 -14.40 3.91 24.46
C LEU A 3 -14.30 2.96 23.25
N LYS A 4 -15.21 1.97 23.15
CA LYS A 4 -15.21 1.02 22.01
C LYS A 4 -15.71 1.67 20.73
N ASP A 5 -16.71 2.54 20.86
CA ASP A 5 -17.26 3.31 19.73
C ASP A 5 -16.22 4.31 19.21
N PHE A 6 -15.45 4.91 20.12
CA PHE A 6 -14.34 5.80 19.76
C PHE A 6 -13.18 5.06 19.06
N GLU A 7 -12.82 3.86 19.54
CA GLU A 7 -11.80 3.02 18.89
C GLU A 7 -12.21 2.60 17.48
N LEU A 8 -13.48 2.20 17.31
CA LEU A 8 -14.04 1.87 16.00
C LEU A 8 -14.01 3.08 15.07
N LEU A 9 -14.39 4.26 15.57
CA LEU A 9 -14.38 5.50 14.80
C LEU A 9 -12.98 5.87 14.32
N ILE A 10 -11.96 5.79 15.18
CA ILE A 10 -10.56 6.05 14.79
C ILE A 10 -10.10 5.08 13.71
N LYS A 11 -10.42 3.78 13.85
CA LYS A 11 -10.06 2.76 12.87
C LYS A 11 -10.69 3.04 11.51
N VAL A 12 -11.99 3.34 11.48
CA VAL A 12 -12.72 3.66 10.25
C VAL A 12 -12.17 4.95 9.62
N LEU A 13 -11.92 5.98 10.42
CA LEU A 13 -11.36 7.24 9.95
C LEU A 13 -9.96 7.04 9.34
N GLY A 14 -9.09 6.28 10.01
CA GLY A 14 -7.75 5.96 9.52
C GLY A 14 -7.78 5.22 8.18
N LEU A 15 -8.68 4.25 8.02
CA LEU A 15 -8.91 3.54 6.76
C LEU A 15 -9.42 4.48 5.66
N ALA A 16 -10.40 5.35 5.99
CA ALA A 16 -10.97 6.30 5.04
C ALA A 16 -9.93 7.32 4.55
N ILE A 17 -9.11 7.87 5.44
CA ILE A 17 -8.02 8.78 5.08
C ILE A 17 -6.99 8.06 4.19
N SER A 18 -6.60 6.84 4.56
CA SER A 18 -5.64 6.05 3.77
C SER A 18 -6.16 5.77 2.36
N PHE A 19 -7.45 5.45 2.24
CA PHE A 19 -8.12 5.27 0.96
C PHE A 19 -8.11 6.57 0.14
N LEU A 20 -8.49 7.70 0.74
CA LEU A 20 -8.50 9.00 0.07
C LEU A 20 -7.10 9.42 -0.41
N VAL A 21 -6.06 9.20 0.40
CA VAL A 21 -4.66 9.46 0.02
C VAL A 21 -4.25 8.57 -1.15
N SER A 22 -4.64 7.30 -1.16
CA SER A 22 -4.32 6.38 -2.25
C SER A 22 -5.01 6.80 -3.55
N VAL A 23 -6.29 7.21 -3.49
CA VAL A 23 -7.01 7.77 -4.64
C VAL A 23 -6.35 9.05 -5.14
N LEU A 24 -5.97 9.95 -4.23
CA LEU A 24 -5.28 11.18 -4.59
C LEU A 24 -3.94 10.89 -5.31
N LYS A 25 -3.17 9.91 -4.82
CA LYS A 25 -1.93 9.45 -5.49
C LYS A 25 -2.20 8.94 -6.91
N ILE A 26 -3.24 8.12 -7.10
CA ILE A 26 -3.63 7.62 -8.43
C ILE A 26 -3.98 8.78 -9.36
N VAL A 27 -4.81 9.71 -8.89
CA VAL A 27 -5.23 10.89 -9.66
C VAL A 27 -4.02 11.75 -10.01
N CYS A 28 -3.16 12.07 -9.05
CA CYS A 28 -1.94 12.85 -9.28
C CYS A 28 -1.01 12.19 -10.31
N LEU A 29 -0.75 10.89 -10.17
CA LEU A 29 0.06 10.14 -11.14
C LEU A 29 -0.56 10.15 -12.53
N THR A 30 -1.88 9.99 -12.63
CA THR A 30 -2.59 9.96 -13.92
C THR A 30 -2.54 11.33 -14.61
N LEU A 31 -2.72 12.41 -13.85
CA LEU A 31 -2.69 13.78 -14.38
C LEU A 31 -1.29 14.21 -14.81
N HIS A 32 -0.25 13.82 -14.08
CA HIS A 32 1.14 14.23 -14.35
C HIS A 32 1.96 13.13 -15.04
N ARG A 33 1.30 12.13 -15.62
CA ARG A 33 1.96 10.93 -16.15
C ARG A 33 3.01 11.27 -17.22
N ASP A 34 2.74 12.25 -18.07
CA ASP A 34 3.60 12.60 -19.20
C ASP A 34 4.87 13.29 -18.66
N GLN A 35 4.70 14.21 -17.69
CA GLN A 35 5.83 14.83 -16.98
C GLN A 35 6.66 13.81 -16.20
N LEU A 36 6.00 12.82 -15.58
CA LEU A 36 6.66 11.76 -14.85
C LEU A 36 7.49 10.87 -15.77
N PHE A 37 6.95 10.57 -16.96
CA PHE A 37 7.64 9.81 -17.99
C PHE A 37 8.87 10.56 -18.51
N ASP A 38 8.74 11.85 -18.79
CA ASP A 38 9.85 12.71 -19.22
C ASP A 38 10.94 12.79 -18.13
N LEU A 39 10.55 12.93 -16.87
CA LEU A 39 11.46 12.91 -15.73
C LEU A 39 12.20 11.58 -15.63
N GLN A 40 11.47 10.47 -15.71
CA GLN A 40 12.06 9.14 -15.64
C GLN A 40 13.06 8.90 -16.76
N MET A 41 12.70 9.22 -18.00
CA MET A 41 13.59 9.06 -19.15
C MET A 41 14.86 9.90 -18.99
N SER A 42 14.71 11.16 -18.55
CA SER A 42 15.84 12.07 -18.35
C SER A 42 16.79 11.57 -17.25
N LEU A 43 16.23 11.16 -16.10
CA LEU A 43 17.01 10.62 -15.00
C LEU A 43 17.69 9.30 -15.37
N GLU A 44 17.00 8.40 -16.06
CA GLU A 44 17.54 7.10 -16.45
C GLU A 44 18.71 7.24 -17.42
N VAL A 45 18.60 8.09 -18.44
CA VAL A 45 19.67 8.35 -19.41
C VAL A 45 20.92 8.89 -18.69
N ALA A 46 20.73 9.88 -17.83
CA ALA A 46 21.84 10.53 -17.16
C ALA A 46 22.46 9.63 -16.06
N PHE A 47 21.63 8.91 -15.28
CA PHE A 47 22.10 7.95 -14.29
C PHE A 47 22.86 6.79 -14.95
N SER A 48 22.37 6.25 -16.08
CA SER A 48 23.03 5.16 -16.81
C SER A 48 24.37 5.58 -17.40
N LYS A 49 24.48 6.84 -17.85
CA LYS A 49 25.75 7.41 -18.33
C LYS A 49 26.79 7.46 -17.21
N ASP A 50 26.44 8.04 -16.06
CA ASP A 50 27.37 8.20 -14.93
C ASP A 50 27.71 6.86 -14.26
N LEU A 51 26.79 5.88 -14.33
CA LEU A 51 27.02 4.53 -13.80
C LEU A 51 28.11 3.75 -14.57
N LYS A 52 28.35 4.08 -15.85
CA LYS A 52 29.40 3.45 -16.67
C LYS A 52 30.79 3.97 -16.34
N ASP A 53 30.89 5.12 -15.69
CA ASP A 53 32.16 5.69 -15.26
C ASP A 53 32.62 5.01 -13.95
N PRO A 54 33.77 4.32 -13.94
CA PRO A 54 34.26 3.61 -12.75
C PRO A 54 34.58 4.56 -11.58
N GLU A 55 34.91 5.82 -11.84
CA GLU A 55 35.24 6.81 -10.80
C GLU A 55 33.97 7.36 -10.15
N LEU A 56 32.93 7.61 -10.95
CA LEU A 56 31.66 8.18 -10.47
C LEU A 56 30.73 7.13 -9.84
N ARG A 57 30.81 5.87 -10.29
CA ARG A 57 29.96 4.77 -9.82
C ARG A 57 29.85 4.63 -8.29
N PRO A 58 30.93 4.62 -7.49
CA PRO A 58 30.80 4.49 -6.04
C PRO A 58 30.12 5.71 -5.40
N ILE A 59 30.35 6.92 -5.94
CA ILE A 59 29.71 8.15 -5.47
C ILE A 59 28.22 8.13 -5.79
N LEU A 60 27.87 7.76 -7.04
CA LEU A 60 26.49 7.65 -7.53
C LEU A 60 25.66 6.63 -6.74
N LEU A 61 26.25 5.49 -6.39
CA LEU A 61 25.57 4.41 -5.65
C LEU A 61 25.61 4.58 -4.13
N SER A 62 26.38 5.54 -3.61
CA SER A 62 26.49 5.75 -2.15
C SER A 62 25.16 6.01 -1.41
N PRO A 63 24.14 6.69 -1.97
CA PRO A 63 22.84 6.84 -1.30
C PRO A 63 21.89 5.65 -1.50
N LEU A 64 22.28 4.62 -2.28
CA LEU A 64 21.39 3.51 -2.64
C LEU A 64 20.88 2.76 -1.41
N LEU A 65 21.76 2.44 -0.46
CA LEU A 65 21.39 1.68 0.73
C LEU A 65 20.47 2.49 1.66
N THR A 66 20.66 3.82 1.70
CA THR A 66 19.83 4.76 2.45
C THR A 66 18.40 4.80 1.92
N TYR A 67 18.21 4.65 0.61
CA TYR A 67 16.88 4.55 -0.01
C TYR A 67 16.29 3.14 0.09
N TYR A 68 17.07 2.11 -0.26
CA TYR A 68 16.58 0.75 -0.43
C TYR A 68 16.02 0.16 0.87
N ARG A 69 16.71 0.35 2.00
CA ARG A 69 16.30 -0.20 3.30
C ARG A 69 14.91 0.29 3.76
N PRO A 70 14.65 1.60 3.87
CA PRO A 70 13.34 2.08 4.28
C PRO A 70 12.26 1.73 3.24
N SER A 71 12.54 1.84 1.94
CA SER A 71 11.56 1.49 0.90
C SER A 71 11.12 0.02 0.99
N LEU A 72 12.06 -0.90 1.22
CA LEU A 72 11.77 -2.31 1.44
C LEU A 72 10.98 -2.52 2.73
N ALA A 73 11.40 -1.90 3.84
CA ALA A 73 10.73 -2.02 5.12
C ALA A 73 9.27 -1.53 5.05
N PHE A 74 9.03 -0.35 4.46
CA PHE A 74 7.68 0.18 4.26
C PHE A 74 6.82 -0.74 3.40
N SER A 75 7.36 -1.27 2.30
CA SER A 75 6.63 -2.20 1.44
C SER A 75 6.26 -3.48 2.20
N LEU A 76 7.20 -4.08 2.94
CA LEU A 76 6.95 -5.28 3.74
C LEU A 76 5.91 -5.05 4.83
N ILE A 77 5.97 -3.90 5.53
CA ILE A 77 4.99 -3.53 6.54
C ILE A 77 3.60 -3.37 5.90
N ALA A 78 3.50 -2.67 4.77
CA ALA A 78 2.24 -2.46 4.07
C ALA A 78 1.59 -3.78 3.65
N TYR A 79 2.36 -4.70 3.04
CA TYR A 79 1.85 -6.02 2.66
C TYR A 79 1.50 -6.88 3.87
N THR A 80 2.29 -6.84 4.95
CA THR A 80 1.99 -7.56 6.18
C THR A 80 0.70 -7.07 6.82
N LEU A 81 0.46 -5.76 6.83
CA LEU A 81 -0.81 -5.21 7.32
C LEU A 81 -1.98 -5.66 6.45
N CYS A 82 -1.84 -5.61 5.12
CA CYS A 82 -2.87 -6.05 4.19
C CYS A 82 -3.22 -7.54 4.38
N THR A 83 -2.22 -8.41 4.56
CA THR A 83 -2.47 -9.85 4.82
C THR A 83 -3.13 -10.08 6.18
N LEU A 84 -2.77 -9.31 7.21
CA LEU A 84 -3.45 -9.37 8.51
C LEU A 84 -4.92 -8.96 8.38
N TYR A 85 -5.25 -7.91 7.62
CA TYR A 85 -6.65 -7.52 7.35
C TYR A 85 -7.45 -8.62 6.66
N ALA A 86 -6.81 -9.42 5.78
CA ALA A 86 -7.45 -10.59 5.18
C ALA A 86 -7.62 -11.73 6.20
N ILE A 87 -6.59 -12.09 6.95
CA ILE A 87 -6.59 -13.31 7.77
C ILE A 87 -7.43 -13.16 9.06
N VAL A 88 -7.42 -11.98 9.69
CA VAL A 88 -8.10 -11.76 10.99
C VAL A 88 -9.60 -12.11 10.96
N PRO A 89 -10.41 -11.66 9.98
CA PRO A 89 -11.82 -12.06 9.89
C PRO A 89 -12.03 -13.58 9.82
N ILE A 90 -11.16 -14.30 9.07
CA ILE A 90 -11.23 -15.76 8.95
C ILE A 90 -10.96 -16.42 10.29
N ILE A 91 -9.92 -15.99 11.00
CA ILE A 91 -9.60 -16.50 12.35
C ILE A 91 -10.79 -16.30 13.29
N VAL A 92 -11.40 -15.12 13.27
CA VAL A 92 -12.56 -14.80 14.12
C VAL A 92 -13.76 -15.69 13.78
N ILE A 93 -14.02 -15.97 12.51
CA ILE A 93 -15.09 -16.90 12.08
C ILE A 93 -14.80 -18.33 12.55
N ILE A 94 -13.55 -18.81 12.41
CA ILE A 94 -13.14 -20.14 12.88
C ILE A 94 -13.30 -20.26 14.39
N LEU A 95 -12.89 -19.23 15.15
CA LEU A 95 -13.05 -19.22 16.61
C LEU A 95 -14.53 -19.26 17.01
N GLN A 96 -15.42 -18.55 16.30
CA GLN A 96 -16.86 -18.62 16.56
C GLN A 96 -17.43 -20.03 16.33
N LEU A 97 -16.95 -20.73 15.29
CA LEU A 97 -17.34 -22.11 15.00
C LEU A 97 -16.89 -23.08 16.10
N ILE A 98 -15.64 -22.96 16.56
CA ILE A 98 -15.09 -23.83 17.62
C ILE A 98 -15.84 -23.64 18.94
N HIS A 99 -16.22 -22.41 19.29
CA HIS A 99 -16.96 -22.11 20.53
C HIS A 99 -18.47 -22.41 20.45
N GLY A 100 -18.96 -22.95 19.34
CA GLY A 100 -20.37 -23.35 19.20
C GLY A 100 -21.34 -22.16 19.24
N ALA A 101 -20.93 -20.99 18.72
CA ALA A 101 -21.79 -19.80 18.69
C ALA A 101 -23.11 -20.11 17.95
N SER A 102 -24.24 -19.77 18.57
CA SER A 102 -25.59 -20.04 18.03
C SER A 102 -25.88 -19.30 16.70
N VAL A 103 -25.20 -18.17 16.47
CA VAL A 103 -25.27 -17.39 15.23
C VAL A 103 -23.86 -16.97 14.84
N ILE A 104 -23.40 -17.45 13.68
CA ILE A 104 -22.10 -17.07 13.11
C ILE A 104 -22.23 -15.67 12.51
N LYS A 105 -21.39 -14.75 12.97
CA LYS A 105 -21.25 -13.41 12.40
C LYS A 105 -20.19 -13.45 11.31
N TYR A 106 -20.64 -13.26 10.08
CA TYR A 106 -19.78 -13.11 8.91
C TYR A 106 -19.19 -11.69 8.90
N ILE A 107 -17.92 -11.58 9.26
CA ILE A 107 -17.21 -10.30 9.36
C ILE A 107 -16.41 -10.09 8.08
N LEU A 108 -16.58 -8.92 7.47
CA LEU A 108 -15.80 -8.50 6.32
C LEU A 108 -14.44 -7.92 6.74
N PRO A 109 -13.41 -7.95 5.86
CA PRO A 109 -12.10 -7.37 6.12
C PRO A 109 -12.15 -5.88 6.47
N PHE A 110 -13.02 -5.12 5.80
CA PHE A 110 -13.21 -3.71 6.05
C PHE A 110 -14.57 -3.45 6.70
N ALA A 111 -14.64 -2.39 7.51
CA ALA A 111 -15.86 -1.97 8.20
C ALA A 111 -16.80 -1.18 7.26
N THR A 112 -17.16 -1.81 6.15
CA THR A 112 -18.03 -1.28 5.08
C THR A 112 -19.48 -1.68 5.33
N SER A 113 -20.41 -0.81 4.91
CA SER A 113 -21.84 -1.10 4.92
C SER A 113 -22.33 -1.21 3.49
N TYR A 114 -23.05 -2.29 3.18
CA TYR A 114 -23.64 -2.53 1.87
C TYR A 114 -25.17 -2.37 1.94
N PRO A 115 -25.82 -1.90 0.87
CA PRO A 115 -27.28 -1.71 0.86
C PRO A 115 -28.08 -3.03 0.87
N TRP A 116 -27.42 -4.18 0.75
CA TRP A 116 -28.01 -5.51 0.87
C TRP A 116 -27.57 -6.22 2.16
N SER A 117 -28.43 -7.08 2.70
CA SER A 117 -28.14 -7.82 3.94
C SER A 117 -27.12 -8.93 3.70
N ILE A 118 -25.98 -8.87 4.39
CA ILE A 118 -25.00 -9.96 4.47
C ILE A 118 -25.51 -10.96 5.51
N SER A 119 -26.49 -11.77 5.12
CA SER A 119 -27.06 -12.78 6.02
C SER A 119 -26.30 -14.11 5.96
N PRO A 120 -26.26 -14.87 7.07
CA PRO A 120 -25.71 -16.23 7.09
C PRO A 120 -26.33 -17.19 6.08
N SER A 121 -27.55 -16.88 5.63
CA SER A 121 -28.29 -17.65 4.63
C SER A 121 -27.69 -17.55 3.22
N ASN A 122 -26.97 -16.47 2.90
CA ASN A 122 -26.41 -16.23 1.56
C ASN A 122 -24.87 -16.22 1.58
N LYS A 123 -24.30 -17.40 1.81
CA LYS A 123 -22.84 -17.63 1.90
C LYS A 123 -22.09 -17.18 0.63
N TRP A 124 -22.71 -17.33 -0.53
CA TRP A 124 -22.12 -16.93 -1.82
C TRP A 124 -21.92 -15.41 -1.90
N SER A 125 -22.91 -14.63 -1.46
CA SER A 125 -22.80 -13.17 -1.46
C SER A 125 -21.71 -12.68 -0.51
N PHE A 126 -21.58 -13.31 0.66
CA PHE A 126 -20.47 -13.03 1.58
C PHE A 126 -19.12 -13.35 0.92
N LEU A 127 -18.97 -14.52 0.30
CA LEU A 127 -17.71 -14.93 -0.32
C LEU A 127 -17.27 -13.97 -1.44
N ILE A 128 -18.22 -13.57 -2.30
CA ILE A 128 -17.97 -12.62 -3.39
C ILE A 128 -17.51 -11.27 -2.83
N LEU A 129 -18.24 -10.73 -1.85
CA LEU A 129 -17.88 -9.47 -1.20
C LEU A 129 -16.52 -9.54 -0.51
N TYR A 130 -16.25 -10.65 0.16
CA TYR A 130 -15.01 -10.87 0.88
C TYR A 130 -13.80 -10.88 -0.07
N PHE A 131 -13.89 -11.62 -1.19
CA PHE A 131 -12.84 -11.61 -2.21
C PHE A 131 -12.71 -10.25 -2.90
N PHE A 132 -13.82 -9.58 -3.18
CA PHE A 132 -13.82 -8.25 -3.75
C PHE A 132 -13.09 -7.26 -2.84
N GLU A 133 -13.37 -7.27 -1.54
CA GLU A 133 -12.70 -6.41 -0.57
C GLU A 133 -11.21 -6.68 -0.45
N ILE A 134 -10.79 -7.94 -0.39
CA ILE A 134 -9.37 -8.30 -0.38
C ILE A 134 -8.69 -7.82 -1.66
N TYR A 135 -9.33 -8.03 -2.82
CA TYR A 135 -8.79 -7.59 -4.10
C TYR A 135 -8.60 -6.07 -4.12
N MET A 136 -9.64 -5.31 -3.78
CA MET A 136 -9.58 -3.85 -3.73
C MET A 136 -8.57 -3.35 -2.71
N GLY A 137 -8.52 -3.95 -1.52
CA GLY A 137 -7.54 -3.62 -0.48
C GLY A 137 -6.10 -3.86 -0.96
N THR A 138 -5.86 -5.00 -1.60
CA THR A 138 -4.55 -5.35 -2.18
C THR A 138 -4.14 -4.37 -3.27
N CYS A 139 -5.05 -4.06 -4.22
CA CYS A 139 -4.79 -3.08 -5.26
C CYS A 139 -4.43 -1.70 -4.68
N MET A 140 -5.18 -1.23 -3.68
CA MET A 140 -4.89 0.05 -3.03
C MET A 140 -3.56 0.05 -2.29
N THR A 141 -3.25 -1.01 -1.53
CA THR A 141 -1.95 -1.14 -0.84
C THR A 141 -0.79 -1.21 -1.82
N THR A 142 -0.91 -1.98 -2.90
CA THR A 142 0.12 -2.07 -3.94
C THR A 142 0.36 -0.72 -4.57
N VAL A 143 -0.70 -0.03 -5.01
CA VAL A 143 -0.56 1.31 -5.58
C VAL A 143 0.11 2.25 -4.59
N ALA A 144 -0.40 2.35 -3.37
CA ALA A 144 0.14 3.27 -2.36
C ALA A 144 1.63 3.04 -2.10
N ALA A 145 2.04 1.78 -1.91
CA ALA A 145 3.44 1.40 -1.67
C ALA A 145 4.32 1.62 -2.91
N SER A 146 3.83 1.29 -4.11
CA SER A 146 4.55 1.49 -5.37
C SER A 146 4.77 2.96 -5.67
N VAL A 147 3.78 3.84 -5.44
CA VAL A 147 3.94 5.28 -5.62
C VAL A 147 5.03 5.82 -4.68
N ASP A 148 4.99 5.46 -3.40
CA ASP A 148 5.97 5.93 -2.42
C ASP A 148 7.39 5.45 -2.75
N ALA A 149 7.52 4.18 -3.16
CA ALA A 149 8.79 3.63 -3.61
C ALA A 149 9.30 4.36 -4.87
N LEU A 150 8.44 4.63 -5.85
CA LEU A 150 8.80 5.34 -7.08
C LEU A 150 9.34 6.74 -6.79
N PHE A 151 8.66 7.50 -5.93
CA PHE A 151 9.16 8.82 -5.51
C PHE A 151 10.50 8.73 -4.77
N GLY A 152 10.64 7.77 -3.87
CA GLY A 152 11.92 7.54 -3.20
C GLY A 152 13.05 7.18 -4.18
N TYR A 153 12.74 6.42 -5.23
CA TYR A 153 13.68 6.06 -6.27
C TYR A 153 14.17 7.28 -7.06
N TYR A 154 13.27 8.20 -7.43
CA TYR A 154 13.68 9.46 -8.09
C TYR A 154 14.54 10.33 -7.17
N ILE A 155 14.19 10.43 -5.88
CA ILE A 155 15.02 11.15 -4.89
C ILE A 155 16.42 10.54 -4.83
N PHE A 156 16.52 9.20 -4.85
CA PHE A 156 17.80 8.51 -4.92
C PHE A 156 18.59 8.87 -6.18
N GLN A 157 17.99 8.79 -7.37
CA GLN A 157 18.65 9.12 -8.63
C GLN A 157 19.15 10.58 -8.63
N ILE A 158 18.29 11.53 -8.28
CA ILE A 158 18.64 12.95 -8.20
C ILE A 158 19.77 13.18 -7.19
N SER A 159 19.68 12.58 -5.99
CA SER A 159 20.71 12.73 -4.96
C SER A 159 22.05 12.14 -5.39
N GLY A 160 22.04 11.01 -6.10
CA GLY A 160 23.24 10.41 -6.67
C GLY A 160 23.91 11.36 -7.67
N GLN A 161 23.13 11.95 -8.58
CA GLN A 161 23.63 12.88 -9.59
C GLN A 161 24.13 14.20 -9.02
N LEU A 162 23.45 14.75 -8.00
CA LEU A 162 23.93 15.95 -7.32
C LEU A 162 25.28 15.70 -6.64
N ARG A 163 25.51 14.49 -6.11
CA ARG A 163 26.78 14.12 -5.48
C ARG A 163 27.90 13.93 -6.51
N THR A 164 27.62 13.38 -7.69
CA THR A 164 28.62 13.27 -8.76
C THR A 164 29.00 14.65 -9.31
N LEU A 165 28.07 15.60 -9.37
CA LEU A 165 28.35 16.99 -9.78
C LEU A 165 29.12 17.82 -8.73
N SER A 166 29.01 17.46 -7.45
CA SER A 166 29.71 18.17 -6.36
C SER A 166 31.17 17.77 -6.18
N HIS A 167 31.61 16.74 -6.91
CA HIS A 167 32.95 16.15 -6.83
C HIS A 167 33.79 16.60 -8.02
#